data_AF-A0A7V4X7F0-F1
#
_entry.id   AF-A0A7V4X7F0-F1
#
_cell.length_a   1.000
_cell.length_b   1.000
_cell.length_c   1.000
_cell.angle_alpha   90.00
_cell.angle_beta   90.00
_cell.angle_gamma   90.00
#
_symmetry.space_group_name_H-M   'P 1'
#
loop_
_entity.id
_entity.type
_entity.pdbx_description
1 polymer ?
#
loop_
_entity_poly.entity_id
_entity_poly.type
_entity_poly.pdbx_seq_one_letter_code
_entity_poly.pdbx_strand_id
1 'polypeptide(L)'
;MNAKIRKRNVRLGFLFLAFAFLAGIFFSPPPIEAVQIKRVQAGDVYFDLDDMTTSVPIKQVNQSKSLILVYPNVDANTSNYIYNSLFTGYFESDTSLIISRDYGNASANVRYYVVEFEDGVFVQRGTSSLVFGPTSNPSCIIKDVTLPKSVDSTKSFAL
;
A
#
# COMPACT_ATOMS: atom_id res chain seq x y z
N MET A 1 -0.87 79.85 34.01
CA MET A 1 -0.36 78.81 33.08
C MET A 1 -1.29 77.60 33.13
N ASN A 2 -2.14 77.40 32.13
CA ASN A 2 -3.12 76.30 32.08
C ASN A 2 -2.63 75.20 31.13
N ALA A 3 -2.32 74.02 31.66
CA ALA A 3 -1.88 72.86 30.89
C ALA A 3 -3.11 72.07 30.39
N LYS A 4 -3.23 71.94 29.06
CA LYS A 4 -4.32 71.22 28.39
C LYS A 4 -3.91 69.75 28.16
N ILE A 5 -4.51 68.82 28.91
CA ILE A 5 -4.23 67.37 28.80
C ILE A 5 -5.05 66.76 27.66
N ARG A 6 -4.36 66.14 26.69
CA ARG A 6 -4.94 65.53 25.48
C ARG A 6 -5.24 64.04 25.74
N LYS A 7 -6.51 63.64 25.79
CA LYS A 7 -6.95 62.24 25.89
C LYS A 7 -6.66 61.49 24.58
N ARG A 8 -5.91 60.39 24.66
CA ARG A 8 -5.59 59.48 23.54
C ARG A 8 -6.67 58.40 23.42
N ASN A 9 -7.26 58.25 22.23
CA ASN A 9 -8.31 57.27 21.92
C ASN A 9 -7.71 55.88 21.69
N VAL A 10 -7.87 54.96 22.66
CA VAL A 10 -7.30 53.59 22.65
C VAL A 10 -8.28 52.54 22.07
N ARG A 11 -9.46 52.94 21.57
CA ARG A 11 -10.54 51.98 21.29
C ARG A 11 -10.54 51.26 19.92
N LEU A 12 -9.58 51.54 19.02
CA LEU A 12 -9.63 51.00 17.65
C LEU A 12 -8.73 49.76 17.40
N GLY A 13 -7.79 49.45 18.30
CA GLY A 13 -6.86 48.32 18.15
C GLY A 13 -7.45 46.95 18.53
N PHE A 14 -8.41 46.91 19.45
CA PHE A 14 -8.98 45.64 19.94
C PHE A 14 -9.97 44.98 18.97
N LEU A 15 -10.59 45.74 18.06
CA LEU A 15 -11.59 45.22 17.12
C LEU A 15 -10.96 44.42 15.96
N PHE A 16 -9.74 44.79 15.54
CA PHE A 16 -9.01 44.08 14.48
C PHE A 16 -8.44 42.74 14.94
N LEU A 17 -8.04 42.62 16.22
CA LEU A 17 -7.50 41.37 16.76
C LEU A 17 -8.58 40.29 16.93
N ALA A 18 -9.81 40.69 17.25
CA ALA A 18 -10.95 39.77 17.38
C ALA A 18 -11.40 39.20 16.03
N PHE A 19 -11.30 39.98 14.94
CA PHE A 19 -11.71 39.53 13.60
C PHE A 19 -10.72 38.52 12.99
N ALA A 20 -9.42 38.68 13.26
CA ALA A 20 -8.39 37.73 12.84
C ALA A 20 -8.51 36.37 13.58
N PHE A 21 -8.92 36.39 14.85
CA PHE A 21 -9.16 35.17 15.63
C PHE A 21 -10.41 34.41 15.16
N LEU A 22 -11.47 35.12 14.75
CA LEU A 22 -12.69 34.50 14.23
C LEU A 22 -12.50 33.88 12.84
N ALA A 23 -11.70 34.51 11.97
CA ALA A 23 -11.40 33.99 10.63
C ALA A 23 -10.56 32.69 10.66
N GLY A 24 -9.70 32.52 11.67
CA GLY A 24 -8.90 31.30 11.85
C GLY A 24 -9.70 30.05 12.22
N ILE A 25 -10.92 30.21 12.75
CA ILE A 25 -11.79 29.09 13.15
C ILE A 25 -12.57 28.54 11.95
N PHE A 26 -12.86 29.36 10.94
CA PHE A 26 -13.60 28.95 9.73
C PHE A 26 -12.71 28.46 8.58
N PHE A 27 -11.39 28.65 8.69
CA PHE A 27 -10.40 28.17 7.71
C PHE A 27 -9.45 27.14 8.35
N SER A 28 -10.00 26.15 9.07
CA SER A 28 -9.21 24.93 9.31
C SER A 28 -8.95 24.31 7.93
N PRO A 29 -7.70 24.13 7.49
CA PRO A 29 -7.45 23.28 6.34
C PRO A 29 -8.07 21.91 6.64
N PRO A 30 -8.59 21.20 5.62
CA PRO A 30 -9.02 19.83 5.82
C PRO A 30 -7.86 19.04 6.45
N PRO A 31 -8.13 18.10 7.37
CA PRO A 31 -7.08 17.29 7.97
C PRO A 31 -6.28 16.63 6.85
N ILE A 32 -4.98 16.95 6.80
CA ILE A 32 -4.04 16.27 5.92
C ILE A 32 -3.76 14.92 6.58
N GLU A 33 -4.48 13.88 6.16
CA GLU A 33 -4.17 12.50 6.54
C GLU A 33 -2.98 12.02 5.71
N ALA A 34 -1.78 12.36 6.17
CA ALA A 34 -0.55 11.82 5.59
C ALA A 34 -0.31 10.42 6.14
N VAL A 35 -0.55 9.40 5.31
CA VAL A 35 -0.18 8.01 5.60
C VAL A 35 1.34 7.91 5.78
N GLN A 36 1.77 7.40 6.93
CA GLN A 36 3.19 7.20 7.23
C GLN A 36 3.60 5.76 6.95
N ILE A 37 4.66 5.59 6.15
CA ILE A 37 5.33 4.29 5.98
C ILE A 37 6.20 4.07 7.21
N LYS A 38 5.92 2.99 7.94
CA LYS A 38 6.71 2.58 9.11
C LYS A 38 8.06 2.01 8.68
N ARG A 39 8.02 1.10 7.70
CA ARG A 39 9.23 0.51 7.10
C ARG A 39 8.93 -0.19 5.80
N VAL A 40 9.98 -0.36 5.02
CA VAL A 40 10.03 -1.23 3.85
C VAL A 40 11.08 -2.30 4.09
N GLN A 41 10.71 -3.56 3.92
CA GLN A 41 11.65 -4.67 3.83
C GLN A 41 11.75 -5.09 2.37
N ALA A 42 12.93 -5.40 1.88
CA ALA A 42 13.14 -5.83 0.51
C ALA A 42 14.16 -6.97 0.47
N GLY A 43 14.08 -7.77 -0.57
CA GLY A 43 15.05 -8.82 -0.85
C GLY A 43 14.86 -9.42 -2.23
N ASP A 44 15.81 -10.27 -2.60
CA ASP A 44 15.81 -11.02 -3.85
C ASP A 44 15.79 -12.51 -3.53
N VAL A 45 14.99 -13.25 -4.28
CA VAL A 45 14.86 -14.70 -4.15
C VAL A 45 15.18 -15.33 -5.50
N TYR A 46 15.98 -16.39 -5.47
CA TYR A 46 16.26 -17.20 -6.63
C TYR A 46 15.38 -18.44 -6.62
N PHE A 47 14.76 -18.73 -7.75
CA PHE A 47 14.06 -19.99 -8.04
C PHE A 47 14.91 -20.74 -9.07
N ASP A 48 15.27 -21.99 -8.76
CA ASP A 48 15.86 -22.89 -9.74
C ASP A 48 14.80 -23.39 -10.74
N LEU A 49 15.17 -24.26 -11.68
CA LEU A 49 14.29 -24.75 -12.75
C LEU A 49 12.94 -25.25 -12.27
N ASP A 50 12.92 -26.04 -11.18
CA ASP A 50 11.74 -26.77 -10.71
C ASP A 50 11.15 -26.22 -9.40
N ASP A 51 11.76 -25.18 -8.81
CA ASP A 51 11.27 -24.61 -7.55
C ASP A 51 9.87 -24.03 -7.76
N MET A 52 8.90 -24.43 -6.96
CA MET A 52 7.52 -23.92 -7.09
C MET A 52 7.19 -22.89 -6.02
N THR A 53 7.83 -23.01 -4.86
CA THR A 53 7.61 -22.16 -3.69
C THR A 53 8.93 -21.91 -2.98
N THR A 54 9.04 -20.74 -2.33
CA THR A 54 10.17 -20.42 -1.47
C THR A 54 9.68 -19.63 -0.27
N SER A 55 10.09 -20.06 0.93
CA SER A 55 9.87 -19.33 2.18
C SER A 55 10.98 -18.32 2.40
N VAL A 56 10.59 -17.09 2.74
CA VAL A 56 11.49 -15.96 2.91
C VAL A 56 11.32 -15.39 4.31
N PRO A 57 12.38 -15.43 5.15
CA PRO A 57 12.32 -14.81 6.47
C PRO A 57 12.29 -13.29 6.35
N ILE A 58 11.41 -12.66 7.13
CA ILE A 58 11.31 -11.21 7.26
C ILE A 58 11.30 -10.82 8.74
N LYS A 59 11.61 -9.56 9.02
CA LYS A 59 11.36 -8.99 10.35
C LYS A 59 9.85 -8.96 10.60
N GLN A 60 9.44 -9.17 11.84
CA GLN A 60 8.04 -9.17 12.24
C GLN A 60 7.30 -7.93 11.72
N VAL A 61 6.14 -8.08 11.08
CA VAL A 61 5.26 -6.98 10.62
C VAL A 61 3.83 -7.14 11.10
N ASN A 62 3.07 -6.04 11.16
CA ASN A 62 1.61 -6.13 11.29
C ASN A 62 0.98 -6.39 9.91
N GLN A 63 0.49 -7.61 9.71
CA GLN A 63 -0.14 -8.04 8.46
C GLN A 63 -1.33 -7.17 8.04
N SER A 64 -2.21 -6.75 8.95
CA SER A 64 -3.38 -5.92 8.62
C SER A 64 -3.03 -4.50 8.14
N LYS A 65 -1.76 -4.11 8.25
CA LYS A 65 -1.19 -2.83 7.82
C LYS A 65 -0.02 -3.00 6.85
N SER A 66 0.12 -4.18 6.23
CA SER A 66 1.24 -4.47 5.33
C SER A 66 0.79 -5.00 3.98
N LEU A 67 1.43 -4.52 2.92
CA LEU A 67 1.28 -5.03 1.55
C LEU A 67 2.57 -5.71 1.08
N ILE A 68 2.44 -6.70 0.19
CA ILE A 68 3.55 -7.37 -0.48
C ILE A 68 3.52 -6.95 -1.94
N LEU A 69 4.68 -6.56 -2.48
CA LEU A 69 4.89 -6.39 -3.91
C LEU A 69 5.93 -7.41 -4.38
N VAL A 70 5.66 -8.06 -5.50
CA VAL A 70 6.54 -9.06 -6.09
C VAL A 70 6.86 -8.62 -7.52
N TYR A 71 8.15 -8.58 -7.84
CA TYR A 71 8.68 -8.14 -9.13
C TYR A 71 9.61 -9.23 -9.67
N PRO A 72 9.09 -10.15 -10.49
CA PRO A 72 9.96 -11.08 -11.19
C PRO A 72 10.83 -10.33 -12.20
N ASN A 73 12.10 -10.68 -12.26
CA ASN A 73 13.01 -10.23 -13.31
C ASN A 73 12.85 -11.15 -14.52
N VAL A 74 12.19 -10.65 -15.56
CA VAL A 74 11.79 -11.45 -16.72
C VAL A 74 12.42 -10.89 -17.98
N ASP A 75 13.01 -11.76 -18.79
CA ASP A 75 13.41 -11.43 -20.17
C ASP A 75 12.28 -11.75 -21.14
N ALA A 76 11.65 -10.70 -21.66
CA ALA A 76 10.55 -10.76 -22.63
C ALA A 76 10.96 -11.33 -24.01
N ASN A 77 12.26 -11.50 -24.27
CA ASN A 77 12.75 -12.00 -25.56
C ASN A 77 13.03 -13.51 -25.55
N THR A 78 12.67 -14.22 -24.48
CA THR A 78 12.91 -15.66 -24.34
C THR A 78 11.60 -16.44 -24.23
N SER A 79 11.63 -17.72 -24.58
CA SER A 79 10.53 -18.65 -24.32
C SER A 79 10.22 -18.79 -22.81
N ASN A 80 11.17 -18.40 -21.95
CA ASN A 80 11.01 -18.47 -20.50
C ASN A 80 10.11 -17.36 -19.93
N TYR A 81 9.80 -16.34 -20.73
CA TYR A 81 8.93 -15.23 -20.32
C TYR A 81 7.63 -15.70 -19.67
N ILE A 82 6.95 -16.68 -20.28
CA ILE A 82 5.66 -17.18 -19.79
C ILE A 82 5.78 -17.85 -18.41
N TYR A 83 6.89 -18.54 -18.15
CA TYR A 83 7.12 -19.23 -16.87
C TYR A 83 7.56 -18.28 -15.76
N ASN A 84 8.20 -17.17 -16.13
CA ASN A 84 8.79 -16.23 -15.17
C ASN A 84 7.91 -15.00 -14.92
N SER A 85 6.77 -14.85 -15.59
CA SER A 85 5.91 -13.65 -15.45
C SER A 85 4.92 -13.71 -14.28
N LEU A 86 4.59 -14.91 -13.78
CA LEU A 86 3.47 -15.10 -12.86
C LEU A 86 3.96 -15.62 -11.51
N PHE A 87 4.15 -14.68 -10.58
CA PHE A 87 4.49 -14.96 -9.20
C PHE A 87 3.45 -14.37 -8.26
N THR A 88 3.20 -15.07 -7.15
CA THR A 88 2.32 -14.63 -6.07
C THR A 88 3.11 -14.60 -4.78
N GLY A 89 2.97 -13.52 -4.01
CA GLY A 89 3.53 -13.40 -2.67
C GLY A 89 2.44 -13.35 -1.62
N TYR A 90 2.56 -14.13 -0.54
CA TYR A 90 1.65 -14.07 0.59
C TYR A 90 2.39 -14.27 1.91
N PHE A 91 1.81 -13.80 3.01
CA PHE A 91 2.38 -14.05 4.35
C PHE A 91 2.02 -15.46 4.79
N GLU A 92 3.01 -16.20 5.28
CA GLU A 92 2.78 -17.44 6.05
C GLU A 92 2.69 -17.13 7.55
N SER A 93 3.45 -16.13 8.02
CA SER A 93 3.40 -15.62 9.39
C SER A 93 3.77 -14.13 9.41
N ASP A 94 3.74 -13.51 10.59
CA ASP A 94 4.21 -12.13 10.75
C ASP A 94 5.72 -12.00 10.47
N THR A 95 6.46 -13.11 10.43
CA THR A 95 7.91 -13.19 10.23
C THR A 95 8.33 -13.96 8.97
N SER A 96 7.38 -14.42 8.15
CA SER A 96 7.70 -15.14 6.91
C SER A 96 6.74 -14.83 5.77
N LEU A 97 7.31 -14.77 4.56
CA LEU A 97 6.59 -14.74 3.30
C LEU A 97 6.74 -16.07 2.59
N ILE A 98 5.75 -16.43 1.78
CA ILE A 98 5.89 -17.41 0.72
C ILE A 98 5.79 -16.67 -0.60
N ILE A 99 6.76 -16.92 -1.47
CA ILE A 99 6.68 -16.56 -2.88
C ILE A 99 6.47 -17.86 -3.65
N SER A 100 5.49 -17.88 -4.54
CA SER A 100 5.15 -19.05 -5.34
C SER A 100 4.94 -18.69 -6.80
N ARG A 101 5.16 -19.66 -7.69
CA ARG A 101 4.79 -19.59 -9.11
C ARG A 101 3.92 -20.79 -9.49
N ASP A 102 3.20 -20.64 -10.59
CA ASP A 102 2.27 -21.67 -11.08
C ASP A 102 2.95 -22.80 -11.86
N TYR A 103 4.14 -22.55 -12.41
CA TYR A 103 4.91 -23.56 -13.13
C TYR A 103 6.43 -23.27 -13.11
N GLY A 104 7.24 -24.31 -12.90
CA GLY A 104 8.70 -24.26 -12.96
C GLY A 104 9.25 -24.98 -14.18
N ASN A 105 9.93 -24.24 -15.05
CA ASN A 105 10.69 -24.80 -16.19
C ASN A 105 11.84 -23.87 -16.63
N ALA A 106 12.14 -22.87 -15.81
CA ALA A 106 13.15 -21.86 -16.07
C ALA A 106 13.59 -21.30 -14.71
N SER A 107 14.87 -20.97 -14.56
CA SER A 107 15.29 -20.25 -13.37
C SER A 107 14.74 -18.83 -13.39
N ALA A 108 14.47 -18.29 -12.20
CA ALA A 108 13.94 -16.93 -12.05
C ALA A 108 14.61 -16.22 -10.87
N ASN A 109 14.74 -14.90 -10.99
CA ASN A 109 15.06 -14.04 -9.86
C ASN A 109 13.87 -13.14 -9.59
N VAL A 110 13.45 -13.05 -8.33
CA VAL A 110 12.26 -12.33 -7.93
C VAL A 110 12.60 -11.38 -6.80
N ARG A 111 12.39 -10.08 -7.03
CA ARG A 111 12.49 -9.07 -5.98
C ARG A 111 11.16 -8.94 -5.26
N TYR A 112 11.19 -8.82 -3.94
CA TYR A 112 10.00 -8.53 -3.16
C TYR A 112 10.17 -7.26 -2.31
N TYR A 113 9.04 -6.65 -1.99
CA TYR A 113 8.93 -5.59 -0.99
C TYR A 113 7.80 -5.90 -0.02
N VAL A 114 8.03 -5.69 1.26
CA VAL A 114 7.00 -5.64 2.30
C VAL A 114 6.94 -4.22 2.83
N VAL A 115 5.85 -3.53 2.55
CA VAL A 115 5.63 -2.16 3.01
C VAL A 115 4.66 -2.21 4.18
N GLU A 116 5.11 -1.81 5.37
CA GLU A 116 4.29 -1.69 6.57
C GLU A 116 3.98 -0.22 6.83
N PHE A 117 2.72 0.09 7.08
CA PHE A 117 2.23 1.43 7.42
C PHE A 117 2.09 1.58 8.94
N GLU A 118 2.36 2.78 9.45
CA GLU A 118 2.19 3.09 10.87
C GLU A 118 0.69 3.13 11.21
N ASP A 119 -0.07 3.92 10.46
CA ASP A 119 -1.51 4.06 10.62
C ASP A 119 -2.21 4.61 9.36
N GLY A 120 -3.54 4.69 9.40
CA GLY A 120 -4.36 5.25 8.31
C GLY A 120 -4.58 4.32 7.12
N VAL A 121 -3.97 3.13 7.14
CA VAL A 121 -4.14 2.10 6.09
C VAL A 121 -4.75 0.85 6.69
N PHE A 122 -5.75 0.32 5.99
CA PHE A 122 -6.30 -1.01 6.21
C PHE A 122 -5.99 -1.87 4.99
N VAL A 123 -5.33 -3.00 5.20
CA VAL A 123 -5.07 -3.97 4.14
C VAL A 123 -5.95 -5.19 4.35
N GLN A 124 -6.72 -5.55 3.32
CA GLN A 124 -7.35 -6.85 3.21
C GLN A 124 -6.68 -7.66 2.11
N ARG A 125 -6.61 -8.97 2.30
CA ARG A 125 -5.92 -9.90 1.41
C ARG A 125 -6.70 -11.20 1.28
N GLY A 126 -6.43 -11.90 0.20
CA GLY A 126 -6.93 -13.25 -0.04
C GLY A 126 -6.20 -13.83 -1.24
N THR A 127 -6.17 -15.16 -1.30
CA THR A 127 -5.66 -15.90 -2.45
C THR A 127 -6.83 -16.59 -3.13
N SER A 128 -6.79 -16.61 -4.46
CA SER A 128 -7.80 -17.25 -5.28
C SER A 128 -7.11 -17.87 -6.49
N SER A 129 -7.62 -18.98 -6.97
CA SER A 129 -7.04 -19.71 -8.10
C SER A 129 -8.07 -19.90 -9.19
N LEU A 130 -7.59 -19.85 -10.43
CA LEU A 130 -8.33 -20.33 -11.59
C LEU A 130 -8.36 -21.86 -11.56
N VAL A 131 -9.40 -22.45 -12.16
CA VAL A 131 -9.45 -23.89 -12.36
C VAL A 131 -8.59 -24.23 -13.57
N PHE A 132 -7.74 -25.25 -13.48
CA PHE A 132 -6.99 -25.74 -14.63
C PHE A 132 -7.95 -26.40 -15.65
N GLY A 133 -7.80 -26.05 -16.93
CA GLY A 133 -8.62 -26.64 -17.99
C GLY A 133 -8.55 -25.87 -19.31
N PRO A 134 -9.30 -26.31 -20.32
CA PRO A 134 -9.31 -25.65 -21.62
C PRO A 134 -9.91 -24.24 -21.51
N THR A 135 -9.40 -23.30 -22.31
CA THR A 135 -9.87 -21.90 -22.35
C THR A 135 -11.34 -21.74 -22.79
N SER A 136 -11.96 -22.80 -23.31
CA SER A 136 -13.40 -22.87 -23.58
C SER A 136 -14.26 -22.98 -22.32
N ASN A 137 -13.68 -23.34 -21.16
CA ASN A 137 -14.37 -23.33 -19.87
C ASN A 137 -14.23 -21.93 -19.22
N PRO A 138 -15.34 -21.20 -18.99
CA PRO A 138 -15.28 -19.88 -18.36
C PRO A 138 -14.59 -19.88 -16.99
N SER A 139 -14.68 -20.97 -16.23
CA SER A 139 -14.05 -21.10 -14.91
C SER A 139 -12.52 -21.16 -14.96
N CYS A 140 -11.95 -21.37 -16.16
CA CYS A 140 -10.50 -21.37 -16.40
C CYS A 140 -9.96 -19.99 -16.80
N ILE A 141 -10.84 -19.03 -17.14
CA ILE A 141 -10.46 -17.71 -17.66
C ILE A 141 -11.05 -16.54 -16.87
N ILE A 142 -12.13 -16.74 -16.12
CA ILE A 142 -12.80 -15.71 -15.32
C ILE A 142 -12.89 -16.21 -13.87
N LYS A 143 -12.52 -15.33 -12.93
CA LYS A 143 -12.65 -15.57 -11.50
C LYS A 143 -13.25 -14.34 -10.81
N ASP A 144 -14.47 -14.50 -10.32
CA ASP A 144 -15.08 -13.50 -9.43
C ASP A 144 -14.47 -13.64 -8.02
N VAL A 145 -14.03 -12.51 -7.47
CA VAL A 145 -13.47 -12.43 -6.11
C VAL A 145 -14.29 -11.44 -5.30
N THR A 146 -14.98 -11.94 -4.28
CA THR A 146 -15.72 -11.12 -3.34
C THR A 146 -14.79 -10.64 -2.22
N LEU A 147 -14.73 -9.33 -2.02
CA LEU A 147 -13.97 -8.73 -0.92
C LEU A 147 -14.70 -8.94 0.41
N PRO A 148 -14.02 -9.41 1.48
CA PRO A 148 -14.65 -9.62 2.79
C PRO A 148 -15.21 -8.33 3.41
N LYS A 149 -14.56 -7.19 3.13
CA LYS A 149 -15.02 -5.86 3.52
C LYS A 149 -15.06 -4.97 2.28
N SER A 150 -16.13 -4.19 2.15
CA SER A 150 -16.23 -3.19 1.10
C SER A 150 -15.15 -2.13 1.30
N VAL A 151 -14.61 -1.64 0.19
CA VAL A 151 -13.59 -0.58 0.16
C VAL A 151 -14.21 0.71 -0.40
N ASP A 152 -13.73 1.85 0.08
CA ASP A 152 -14.08 3.15 -0.49
C ASP A 152 -13.30 3.34 -1.80
N SER A 153 -14.00 3.26 -2.94
CA SER A 153 -13.39 3.36 -4.28
C SER A 153 -12.79 4.73 -4.59
N THR A 154 -13.07 5.76 -3.78
CA THR A 154 -12.43 7.08 -3.93
C THR A 154 -11.09 7.19 -3.20
N LYS A 155 -10.82 6.25 -2.28
CA LYS A 155 -9.61 6.20 -1.43
C LYS A 155 -8.81 4.90 -1.60
N SER A 156 -9.22 4.04 -2.52
CA SER A 156 -8.62 2.74 -2.76
C SER A 156 -8.08 2.65 -4.18
N PHE A 157 -7.01 1.89 -4.36
CA PHE A 157 -6.45 1.59 -5.67
C PHE A 157 -6.29 0.08 -5.81
N ALA A 158 -6.45 -0.41 -7.04
CA ALA A 158 -6.06 -1.77 -7.40
C ALA A 158 -4.55 -1.78 -7.67
N LEU A 159 -3.88 -2.86 -7.27
CA LEU A 159 -2.48 -3.18 -7.58
C LEU A 159 -2.43 -4.31 -8.60
#